data_AF-A0A7J4ACF2-F1
#
_entry.id   AF-A0A7J4ACF2-F1
#
_cell.length_a   1.000
_cell.length_b   1.000
_cell.length_c   1.000
_cell.angle_alpha   90.00
_cell.angle_beta   90.00
_cell.angle_gamma   90.00
#
_symmetry.space_group_name_H-M   'P 1'
#
loop_
_entity.id
_entity.type
_entity.pdbx_description
1 polymer ?
#
loop_
_entity_poly.entity_id
_entity_poly.type
_entity_poly.pdbx_seq_one_letter_code
_entity_poly.pdbx_strand_id
1 'polypeptide(L)'
;MKIKFISGCSAGKPNLILLSVNNEGIILDCGYQYDMPDFTKIDKEIKHIFITHAHADHVGSLTILKRIFPEANVYMSEPTKELSKITISNLEIKQKYRIPKKEIDEIIETVNLIKEDNIIKISDNIKVLPIAAGHILGALAYLIRIDSELILYTGDISLMNLPLAGQFFLPQTGVDLIISESNFSLGEENFFKSMEKITQIIANTIKLKGKVIMPIPAIGRAQEIATYLASKILSNELPRVNIFIDGSVREAFKVYDKYYTELRGYLKDIYLNVKSAGLIKEVSDMMRKDIIKSEQPYIVLTTPANLRHGPSLTYVQDYILDERIAIIFTGKVEDKTTAKKLLVARRGELIDFEGVALGKRCNVYLIEVNEHGNVSDYLQLIKKSLVKGVILTHGNDVTKEFLNNIFSKDFQNIYLAIPKEMDEINLELSLKICKKMQLMEEEVLDFLIERMNKEFKTLFDSKKPISEEEVLKWLENQEVLHEIKNQEKAKSIFFVAFRYAVKYSYKDNAINFEYPALILEIISNIIEKIYGKTTVKMLFNQLNETSAKFFKNLILRGGTMKAQLNIEITSMEKLKETIKSFEENFSKFNIKAPSIAEIKKLCEEEVKINQSLKASYERVFKEI
;
A
#
# COMPACT_ATOMS: atom_id res chain seq x y z
N MET A 1 12.58 -18.90 -1.94
CA MET A 1 12.47 -17.49 -2.36
C MET A 1 13.20 -16.60 -1.37
N LYS A 2 14.00 -15.64 -1.86
CA LYS A 2 14.78 -14.71 -1.04
C LYS A 2 14.71 -13.31 -1.63
N ILE A 3 14.77 -12.30 -0.78
CA ILE A 3 14.92 -10.90 -1.22
C ILE A 3 16.17 -10.31 -0.55
N LYS A 4 17.00 -9.63 -1.34
CA LYS A 4 18.24 -9.01 -0.89
C LYS A 4 18.19 -7.52 -1.17
N PHE A 5 18.34 -6.72 -0.13
CA PHE A 5 18.28 -5.26 -0.23
C PHE A 5 19.69 -4.72 -0.44
N ILE A 6 20.19 -4.76 -1.67
CA ILE A 6 21.55 -4.30 -1.98
C ILE A 6 21.68 -2.81 -1.65
N SER A 7 20.64 -2.02 -1.94
CA SER A 7 20.52 -0.63 -1.53
C SER A 7 19.03 -0.20 -1.44
N GLY A 8 18.78 1.03 -1.00
CA GLY A 8 17.41 1.59 -0.89
C GLY A 8 16.68 1.34 0.43
N CYS A 9 17.35 0.88 1.49
CA CYS A 9 16.72 0.72 2.81
C CYS A 9 16.59 2.03 3.58
N SER A 10 17.54 2.94 3.40
CA SER A 10 17.62 4.22 4.11
C SER A 10 17.33 5.40 3.18
N ALA A 11 16.80 6.48 3.73
CA ALA A 11 16.57 7.73 2.99
C ALA A 11 17.86 8.21 2.32
N GLY A 12 17.76 8.61 1.05
CA GLY A 12 18.89 9.13 0.31
C GLY A 12 19.82 8.06 -0.28
N LYS A 13 19.40 6.80 -0.27
CA LYS A 13 20.09 5.70 -0.94
C LYS A 13 19.35 5.32 -2.22
N PRO A 14 20.08 5.05 -3.33
CA PRO A 14 19.45 4.55 -4.54
C PRO A 14 18.84 3.17 -4.32
N ASN A 15 17.67 2.89 -4.89
CA ASN A 15 17.07 1.56 -4.81
C ASN A 15 17.84 0.54 -5.64
N LEU A 16 18.08 -0.63 -5.06
CA LEU A 16 18.49 -1.82 -5.79
C LEU A 16 18.11 -3.05 -4.96
N ILE A 17 17.02 -3.70 -5.34
CA ILE A 17 16.49 -4.86 -4.61
C ILE A 17 16.50 -6.08 -5.52
N LEU A 18 17.12 -7.16 -5.06
CA LEU A 18 17.20 -8.43 -5.78
C LEU A 18 16.21 -9.43 -5.18
N LEU A 19 15.18 -9.76 -5.95
CA LEU A 19 14.26 -10.86 -5.67
C LEU A 19 14.74 -12.13 -6.37
N SER A 20 15.10 -13.14 -5.58
CA SER A 20 15.57 -14.44 -6.05
C SER A 20 14.46 -15.49 -5.88
N VAL A 21 14.02 -16.05 -7.00
CA VAL A 21 13.03 -17.13 -7.04
C VAL A 21 13.68 -18.33 -7.74
N ASN A 22 13.96 -19.39 -6.99
CA ASN A 22 14.75 -20.54 -7.47
C ASN A 22 16.10 -20.08 -8.07
N ASN A 23 16.28 -20.24 -9.38
CA ASN A 23 17.47 -19.82 -10.13
C ASN A 23 17.27 -18.50 -10.89
N GLU A 24 16.11 -17.86 -10.78
CA GLU A 24 15.80 -16.61 -11.49
C GLU A 24 16.02 -15.39 -10.59
N GLY A 25 16.82 -14.44 -11.07
CA GLY A 25 17.04 -13.13 -10.45
C GLY A 25 16.18 -12.05 -11.11
N ILE A 26 15.40 -11.35 -10.29
CA ILE A 26 14.58 -10.21 -10.68
C ILE A 26 15.08 -8.99 -9.90
N ILE A 27 15.38 -7.91 -10.60
CA ILE A 27 15.70 -6.61 -9.98
C ILE A 27 14.42 -5.77 -9.90
N LEU A 28 14.20 -5.20 -8.72
CA LEU A 28 13.17 -4.21 -8.45
C LEU A 28 13.89 -2.87 -8.23
N ASP A 29 13.69 -1.96 -9.19
CA ASP A 29 14.37 -0.67 -9.31
C ASP A 29 15.92 -0.72 -9.37
N CYS A 30 16.52 0.30 -9.98
CA CYS A 30 17.96 0.49 -10.09
C CYS A 30 18.31 1.99 -10.12
N GLY A 31 18.40 2.57 -8.93
CA GLY A 31 18.60 3.99 -8.71
C GLY A 31 20.03 4.49 -8.83
N TYR A 32 20.17 5.82 -8.78
CA TYR A 32 21.40 6.56 -8.52
C TYR A 32 21.10 7.76 -7.61
N GLN A 33 21.89 7.93 -6.55
CA GLN A 33 21.80 9.10 -5.69
C GLN A 33 23.18 9.41 -5.08
N TYR A 34 23.91 10.35 -5.69
CA TYR A 34 25.32 10.69 -5.40
C TYR A 34 26.33 9.58 -5.69
N ASP A 35 25.98 8.34 -5.36
CA ASP A 35 26.75 7.16 -5.65
C ASP A 35 25.89 6.07 -6.29
N MET A 36 26.58 5.12 -6.90
CA MET A 36 25.96 3.93 -7.47
C MET A 36 25.73 2.88 -6.38
N PRO A 37 24.68 2.04 -6.51
CA PRO A 37 24.60 0.79 -5.78
C PRO A 37 25.83 -0.09 -6.02
N ASP A 38 26.14 -0.97 -5.07
CA ASP A 38 27.22 -1.96 -5.25
C ASP A 38 26.73 -3.15 -6.09
N PHE A 39 26.85 -3.04 -7.41
CA PHE A 39 26.44 -4.10 -8.34
C PHE A 39 27.22 -5.40 -8.17
N THR A 40 28.40 -5.40 -7.52
CA THR A 40 29.17 -6.63 -7.27
C THR A 40 28.48 -7.58 -6.29
N LYS A 41 27.45 -7.09 -5.59
CA LYS A 41 26.64 -7.84 -4.64
C LYS A 41 25.48 -8.59 -5.28
N ILE A 42 25.27 -8.41 -6.58
CA ILE A 42 24.35 -9.21 -7.37
C ILE A 42 25.03 -10.56 -7.64
N ASP A 43 24.53 -11.61 -6.99
CA ASP A 43 25.09 -12.97 -7.00
C ASP A 43 24.26 -13.96 -7.85
N LYS A 44 23.44 -13.41 -8.75
CA LYS A 44 22.55 -14.14 -9.66
C LYS A 44 22.61 -13.54 -11.05
N GLU A 45 22.33 -14.36 -12.06
CA GLU A 45 21.98 -13.83 -13.38
C GLU A 45 20.65 -13.09 -13.29
N ILE A 46 20.61 -11.91 -13.89
CA ILE A 46 19.41 -11.06 -13.93
C ILE A 46 18.77 -11.18 -15.29
N LYS A 47 17.51 -11.64 -15.31
CA LYS A 47 16.72 -11.75 -16.55
C LYS A 47 15.67 -10.65 -16.68
N HIS A 48 15.23 -10.08 -15.56
CA HIS A 48 14.14 -9.13 -15.51
C HIS A 48 14.45 -7.98 -14.56
N ILE A 49 14.20 -6.76 -15.01
CA ILE A 49 14.34 -5.52 -14.27
C ILE A 49 13.00 -4.80 -14.34
N PHE A 50 12.35 -4.60 -13.19
CA PHE A 50 11.10 -3.84 -13.10
C PHE A 50 11.41 -2.46 -12.53
N ILE A 51 11.05 -1.40 -13.26
CA ILE A 51 11.22 -0.02 -12.82
C ILE A 51 9.85 0.55 -12.45
N THR A 52 9.69 1.00 -11.21
CA THR A 52 8.43 1.53 -10.69
C THR A 52 8.11 2.89 -11.30
N HIS A 53 9.09 3.79 -11.34
CA HIS A 53 8.92 5.14 -11.84
C HIS A 53 10.26 5.82 -12.19
N ALA A 54 10.16 7.05 -12.72
CA ALA A 54 11.27 7.74 -13.39
C ALA A 54 12.18 8.58 -12.48
N HIS A 55 12.05 8.53 -11.15
CA HIS A 55 12.97 9.26 -10.28
C HIS A 55 14.37 8.67 -10.30
N ALA A 56 15.37 9.52 -10.05
CA ALA A 56 16.79 9.16 -10.17
C ALA A 56 17.17 7.99 -9.27
N ASP A 57 16.65 7.95 -8.05
CA ASP A 57 16.85 6.90 -7.06
C ASP A 57 16.08 5.60 -7.35
N HIS A 58 15.33 5.52 -8.46
CA HIS A 58 14.68 4.30 -8.93
C HIS A 58 15.15 3.84 -10.32
N VAL A 59 15.61 4.74 -11.18
CA VAL A 59 16.03 4.39 -12.56
C VAL A 59 17.44 4.83 -12.94
N GLY A 60 18.09 5.66 -12.11
CA GLY A 60 19.28 6.40 -12.51
C GLY A 60 20.51 5.56 -12.83
N SER A 61 20.54 4.28 -12.44
CA SER A 61 21.63 3.36 -12.81
C SER A 61 21.26 2.32 -13.86
N LEU A 62 20.08 2.43 -14.49
CA LEU A 62 19.58 1.46 -15.47
C LEU A 62 20.56 1.15 -16.60
N THR A 63 21.21 2.18 -17.14
CA THR A 63 22.18 2.02 -18.24
C THR A 63 23.40 1.22 -17.81
N ILE A 64 23.93 1.49 -16.61
CA ILE A 64 25.04 0.74 -16.03
C ILE A 64 24.62 -0.70 -15.75
N LEU A 65 23.42 -0.91 -15.19
CA LEU A 65 22.92 -2.25 -14.92
C LEU A 65 22.75 -3.07 -16.21
N LYS A 66 22.29 -2.44 -17.29
CA LYS A 66 22.19 -3.08 -18.63
C LYS A 66 23.55 -3.34 -19.29
N ARG A 67 24.60 -2.57 -18.99
CA ARG A 67 25.97 -2.96 -19.39
C ARG A 67 26.42 -4.25 -18.70
N ILE A 68 26.05 -4.42 -17.43
CA ILE A 68 26.41 -5.61 -16.64
C ILE A 68 25.55 -6.82 -17.06
N PHE A 69 24.26 -6.59 -17.31
CA PHE A 69 23.29 -7.62 -17.71
C PHE A 69 22.62 -7.25 -19.05
N PRO A 70 23.33 -7.40 -20.19
CA PRO A 70 22.84 -6.97 -21.50
C PRO A 70 21.57 -7.69 -21.95
N GLU A 71 21.37 -8.95 -21.53
CA GLU A 71 20.20 -9.75 -21.89
C GLU A 71 18.98 -9.52 -20.96
N ALA A 72 19.11 -8.70 -19.92
CA ALA A 72 18.01 -8.46 -18.99
C ALA A 72 16.89 -7.65 -19.65
N ASN A 73 15.66 -8.16 -19.56
CA ASN A 73 14.47 -7.46 -20.01
C ASN A 73 14.08 -6.38 -18.99
N VAL A 74 13.89 -5.15 -19.48
CA VAL A 74 13.45 -4.02 -18.65
C VAL A 74 11.96 -3.79 -18.84
N TYR A 75 11.21 -3.61 -17.76
CA TYR A 75 9.77 -3.34 -17.78
C TYR A 75 9.46 -2.02 -17.06
N MET A 76 8.67 -1.17 -17.71
CA MET A 76 8.09 0.05 -17.12
C MET A 76 6.92 0.56 -17.98
N SER A 77 6.13 1.49 -17.42
CA SER A 77 5.09 2.16 -18.19
C SER A 77 5.67 3.05 -19.29
N GLU A 78 4.84 3.37 -20.28
CA GLU A 78 5.25 4.23 -21.39
C GLU A 78 5.61 5.67 -20.95
N PRO A 79 4.85 6.33 -20.05
CA PRO A 79 5.27 7.62 -19.52
C PRO A 79 6.57 7.52 -18.71
N THR A 80 6.73 6.48 -17.88
CA THR A 80 7.98 6.26 -17.13
C THR A 80 9.18 6.11 -18.06
N LYS A 81 9.03 5.44 -19.20
CA LYS A 81 10.11 5.32 -20.20
C LYS A 81 10.61 6.68 -20.69
N GLU A 82 9.70 7.58 -21.07
CA GLU A 82 10.09 8.90 -21.59
C GLU A 82 10.63 9.82 -20.50
N LEU A 83 10.04 9.78 -19.30
CA LEU A 83 10.53 10.53 -18.15
C LEU A 83 11.91 10.03 -17.71
N SER A 84 12.18 8.73 -17.72
CA SER A 84 13.48 8.16 -17.37
C SER A 84 14.60 8.63 -18.30
N LYS A 85 14.30 8.85 -19.59
CA LYS A 85 15.27 9.45 -20.53
C LYS A 85 15.69 10.85 -20.10
N ILE A 86 14.74 11.67 -19.63
CA ILE A 86 15.02 13.02 -19.10
C ILE A 86 15.85 12.91 -17.82
N THR A 87 15.45 12.03 -16.90
CA THR A 87 16.16 11.80 -15.62
C THR A 87 17.60 11.41 -15.86
N ILE A 88 17.85 10.32 -16.59
CA ILE A 88 19.19 9.75 -16.80
C ILE A 88 20.09 10.74 -17.55
N SER A 89 19.55 11.46 -18.54
CA SER A 89 20.32 12.45 -19.31
C SER A 89 20.81 13.64 -18.48
N ASN A 90 20.15 13.94 -17.37
CA ASN A 90 20.44 15.09 -16.50
C ASN A 90 21.16 14.69 -15.20
N LEU A 91 21.59 13.44 -15.04
CA LEU A 91 22.32 13.00 -13.84
C LEU A 91 23.76 13.55 -13.82
N GLU A 92 24.14 14.13 -12.69
CA GLU A 92 25.52 14.51 -12.38
C GLU A 92 26.35 13.28 -11.99
N ILE A 93 26.74 12.46 -12.96
CA ILE A 93 27.48 11.22 -12.70
C ILE A 93 29.00 11.47 -12.74
N LYS A 94 29.74 10.85 -11.80
CA LYS A 94 31.22 10.85 -11.78
C LYS A 94 31.76 10.39 -13.14
N GLN A 95 32.84 11.01 -13.63
CA GLN A 95 33.38 10.79 -14.98
C GLN A 95 33.59 9.30 -15.35
N LYS A 96 33.98 8.46 -14.39
CA LYS A 96 34.15 7.00 -14.57
C LYS A 96 32.86 6.24 -14.97
N TYR A 97 31.69 6.80 -14.69
CA TYR A 97 30.39 6.22 -14.97
C TYR A 97 29.63 7.03 -16.03
N ARG A 98 30.32 7.83 -16.84
CA ARG A 98 29.69 8.63 -17.88
C ARG A 98 28.87 7.75 -18.83
N ILE A 99 27.61 8.12 -19.03
CA ILE A 99 26.68 7.46 -19.94
C ILE A 99 26.52 8.34 -21.19
N PRO A 100 26.95 7.88 -22.38
CA PRO A 100 26.67 8.58 -23.62
C PRO A 100 25.17 8.66 -23.89
N LYS A 101 24.68 9.81 -24.39
CA LYS A 101 23.25 10.00 -24.70
C LYS A 101 22.70 8.94 -25.67
N LYS A 102 23.51 8.55 -26.67
CA LYS A 102 23.17 7.49 -27.63
C LYS A 102 22.88 6.15 -26.94
N GLU A 103 23.62 5.81 -25.89
CA GLU A 103 23.42 4.57 -25.15
C GLU A 103 22.13 4.61 -24.31
N ILE A 104 21.79 5.79 -23.76
CA ILE A 104 20.49 5.99 -23.11
C ILE A 104 19.37 5.71 -24.11
N ASP A 105 19.47 6.27 -25.32
CA ASP A 105 18.47 6.09 -26.37
C ASP A 105 18.31 4.61 -26.75
N GLU A 106 19.41 3.91 -27.00
CA GLU A 106 19.42 2.48 -27.33
C GLU A 106 18.78 1.63 -26.23
N ILE A 107 19.14 1.85 -24.96
CA ILE A 107 18.60 1.08 -23.84
C ILE A 107 17.11 1.35 -23.64
N ILE A 108 16.70 2.63 -23.72
CA ILE A 108 15.30 3.04 -23.59
C ILE A 108 14.45 2.43 -24.71
N GLU A 109 14.97 2.27 -25.93
CA GLU A 109 14.25 1.61 -27.03
C GLU A 109 14.02 0.12 -26.82
N THR A 110 14.87 -0.56 -26.03
CA THR A 110 14.72 -2.00 -25.69
C THR A 110 13.75 -2.29 -24.55
N VAL A 111 13.17 -1.26 -23.94
CA VAL A 111 12.24 -1.41 -22.82
C VAL A 111 10.95 -2.09 -23.26
N ASN A 112 10.54 -3.12 -22.53
CA ASN A 112 9.25 -3.74 -22.65
C ASN A 112 8.20 -2.86 -21.97
N LEU A 113 7.35 -2.23 -22.77
CA LEU A 113 6.27 -1.39 -22.28
C LEU A 113 5.19 -2.23 -21.61
N ILE A 114 4.83 -1.85 -20.40
CA ILE A 114 3.79 -2.51 -19.63
C ILE A 114 2.67 -1.53 -19.33
N LYS A 115 1.44 -2.05 -19.34
CA LYS A 115 0.25 -1.29 -18.98
C LYS A 115 -0.31 -1.85 -17.69
N GLU A 116 -1.00 -1.00 -16.97
CA GLU A 116 -1.73 -1.41 -15.78
C GLU A 116 -2.75 -2.48 -16.10
N ASP A 117 -3.03 -3.31 -15.09
CA ASP A 117 -4.00 -4.40 -15.13
C ASP A 117 -3.68 -5.53 -16.14
N ASN A 118 -2.56 -5.43 -16.88
CA ASN A 118 -2.08 -6.46 -17.78
C ASN A 118 -1.05 -7.36 -17.08
N ILE A 119 -1.40 -8.63 -16.92
CA ILE A 119 -0.53 -9.64 -16.30
C ILE A 119 0.67 -9.94 -17.22
N ILE A 120 1.87 -9.78 -16.66
CA ILE A 120 3.14 -10.17 -17.27
C ILE A 120 3.50 -11.55 -16.74
N LYS A 121 3.54 -12.55 -17.63
CA LYS A 121 3.99 -13.89 -17.27
C LYS A 121 5.51 -13.97 -17.42
N ILE A 122 6.22 -14.05 -16.30
CA ILE A 122 7.68 -14.20 -16.27
C ILE A 122 8.06 -15.67 -16.44
N SER A 123 7.37 -16.55 -15.71
CA SER A 123 7.51 -18.00 -15.79
C SER A 123 6.19 -18.67 -15.39
N ASP A 124 6.14 -20.00 -15.28
CA ASP A 124 4.90 -20.70 -14.88
C ASP A 124 4.49 -20.39 -13.44
N ASN A 125 5.47 -20.14 -12.56
CA ASN A 125 5.26 -19.83 -11.16
C ASN A 125 5.31 -18.33 -10.83
N ILE A 126 5.82 -17.47 -11.73
CA ILE A 126 5.96 -16.02 -11.49
C ILE A 126 5.09 -15.21 -12.46
N LYS A 127 4.17 -14.42 -11.90
CA LYS A 127 3.34 -13.47 -12.63
C LYS A 127 3.41 -12.10 -11.97
N VAL A 128 3.48 -11.04 -12.77
CA VAL A 128 3.52 -9.67 -12.27
C VAL A 128 2.33 -8.90 -12.83
N LEU A 129 1.56 -8.27 -11.95
CA LEU A 129 0.47 -7.37 -12.29
C LEU A 129 0.88 -5.95 -11.89
N PRO A 130 1.08 -5.04 -12.84
CA PRO A 130 1.33 -3.63 -12.55
C PRO A 130 0.03 -2.93 -12.14
N ILE A 131 0.08 -2.13 -11.09
CA ILE A 131 -1.04 -1.30 -10.61
C ILE A 131 -0.58 0.15 -10.42
N ALA A 132 -1.48 1.12 -10.55
CA ALA A 132 -1.18 2.53 -10.34
C ALA A 132 -0.59 2.82 -8.96
N ALA A 133 0.54 3.55 -8.90
CA ALA A 133 1.16 3.99 -7.64
C ALA A 133 0.71 5.40 -7.18
N GLY A 134 0.14 6.21 -8.07
CA GLY A 134 -0.36 7.55 -7.76
C GLY A 134 0.71 8.63 -7.45
N HIS A 135 2.00 8.30 -7.49
CA HIS A 135 3.11 9.20 -7.13
C HIS A 135 3.47 10.23 -8.21
N ILE A 136 3.77 9.75 -9.42
CA ILE A 136 3.99 10.58 -10.60
C ILE A 136 3.30 9.94 -11.81
N LEU A 137 3.18 10.68 -12.92
CA LEU A 137 2.66 10.15 -14.17
C LEU A 137 3.38 8.84 -14.58
N GLY A 138 2.62 7.77 -14.76
CA GLY A 138 3.12 6.45 -15.14
C GLY A 138 3.76 5.64 -14.00
N ALA A 139 3.73 6.10 -12.76
CA ALA A 139 4.27 5.35 -11.63
C ALA A 139 3.45 4.08 -11.35
N LEU A 140 4.15 2.95 -11.19
CA LEU A 140 3.58 1.63 -10.99
C LEU A 140 4.09 0.98 -9.71
N ALA A 141 3.19 0.32 -9.00
CA ALA A 141 3.50 -0.71 -8.03
C ALA A 141 3.35 -2.09 -8.70
N TYR A 142 4.08 -3.09 -8.21
CA TYR A 142 4.12 -4.42 -8.79
C TYR A 142 3.56 -5.46 -7.84
N LEU A 143 2.42 -6.03 -8.20
CA LEU A 143 1.81 -7.16 -7.52
C LEU A 143 2.36 -8.45 -8.13
N ILE A 144 3.30 -9.08 -7.43
CA ILE A 144 4.08 -10.23 -7.86
C ILE A 144 3.50 -11.47 -7.21
N ARG A 145 2.91 -12.35 -8.03
CA ARG A 145 2.47 -13.68 -7.61
C ARG A 145 3.58 -14.68 -7.83
N ILE A 146 3.97 -15.37 -6.77
CA ILE A 146 4.95 -16.46 -6.78
C ILE A 146 4.26 -17.69 -6.18
N ASP A 147 3.97 -18.67 -7.02
CA ASP A 147 3.15 -19.84 -6.67
C ASP A 147 1.77 -19.43 -6.09
N SER A 148 1.57 -19.65 -4.78
CA SER A 148 0.37 -19.27 -4.02
C SER A 148 0.47 -17.93 -3.32
N GLU A 149 1.66 -17.34 -3.24
CA GLU A 149 1.92 -16.14 -2.44
C GLU A 149 1.84 -14.89 -3.32
N LEU A 150 1.30 -13.81 -2.75
CA LEU A 150 1.09 -12.53 -3.41
C LEU A 150 1.89 -11.44 -2.68
N ILE A 151 2.90 -10.91 -3.34
CA ILE A 151 3.80 -9.89 -2.81
C ILE A 151 3.55 -8.58 -3.55
N LEU A 152 3.36 -7.48 -2.84
CA LEU A 152 3.27 -6.15 -3.43
C LEU A 152 4.59 -5.40 -3.20
N TYR A 153 5.27 -5.01 -4.27
CA TYR A 153 6.34 -4.02 -4.21
C TYR A 153 5.79 -2.65 -4.62
N THR A 154 5.81 -1.67 -3.72
CA THR A 154 5.12 -0.39 -3.96
C THR A 154 5.89 0.57 -4.85
N GLY A 155 7.23 0.53 -4.80
CA GLY A 155 8.03 1.71 -5.16
C GLY A 155 7.62 2.89 -4.27
N ASP A 156 7.64 4.09 -4.83
CA ASP A 156 7.03 5.25 -4.18
C ASP A 156 5.53 5.32 -4.51
N ILE A 157 4.70 5.58 -3.49
CA ILE A 157 3.25 5.69 -3.60
C ILE A 157 2.73 6.99 -3.00
N SER A 158 1.64 7.52 -3.56
CA SER A 158 0.90 8.61 -2.94
C SER A 158 -0.35 8.09 -2.24
N LEU A 159 -0.43 8.25 -0.92
CA LEU A 159 -1.67 8.00 -0.17
C LEU A 159 -2.65 9.19 -0.23
N MET A 160 -2.25 10.28 -0.87
CA MET A 160 -3.07 11.49 -1.08
C MET A 160 -3.63 11.50 -2.49
N ASN A 161 -4.76 12.17 -2.70
CA ASN A 161 -5.24 12.43 -4.06
C ASN A 161 -4.54 13.66 -4.63
N LEU A 162 -3.45 13.46 -5.38
CA LEU A 162 -2.69 14.54 -6.01
C LEU A 162 -3.44 15.16 -7.21
N PRO A 163 -3.13 16.42 -7.59
CA PRO A 163 -3.79 17.08 -8.72
C PRO A 163 -3.73 16.32 -10.05
N LEU A 164 -2.61 15.69 -10.37
CA LEU A 164 -2.37 15.00 -11.65
C LEU A 164 -2.16 13.50 -11.49
N ALA A 165 -1.30 13.07 -10.57
CA ALA A 165 -0.92 11.67 -10.41
C ALA A 165 -2.01 10.81 -9.71
N GLY A 166 -2.86 11.43 -8.89
CA GLY A 166 -3.95 10.75 -8.17
C GLY A 166 -3.50 10.09 -6.88
N GLN A 167 -4.22 9.04 -6.45
CA GLN A 167 -4.01 8.32 -5.20
C GLN A 167 -3.74 6.84 -5.46
N PHE A 168 -2.89 6.23 -4.63
CA PHE A 168 -2.68 4.79 -4.55
C PHE A 168 -3.88 4.09 -3.89
N PHE A 169 -4.33 2.99 -4.49
CA PHE A 169 -5.32 2.11 -3.90
C PHE A 169 -4.73 0.71 -3.76
N LEU A 170 -4.68 0.20 -2.53
CA LEU A 170 -4.31 -1.18 -2.29
C LEU A 170 -5.40 -2.11 -2.85
N PRO A 171 -5.05 -3.15 -3.63
CA PRO A 171 -6.00 -4.13 -4.11
C PRO A 171 -6.79 -4.76 -2.94
N GLN A 172 -8.11 -4.92 -3.11
CA GLN A 172 -8.96 -5.59 -2.12
C GLN A 172 -8.67 -7.10 -2.01
N THR A 173 -8.00 -7.67 -3.00
CA THR A 173 -7.47 -9.03 -2.96
C THR A 173 -6.39 -9.10 -1.89
N GLY A 174 -6.51 -10.00 -0.91
CA GLY A 174 -5.53 -10.15 0.17
C GLY A 174 -4.11 -10.32 -0.36
N VAL A 175 -3.25 -9.35 -0.06
CA VAL A 175 -1.81 -9.38 -0.33
C VAL A 175 -1.14 -10.07 0.86
N ASP A 176 -0.24 -11.02 0.64
CA ASP A 176 0.43 -11.72 1.76
C ASP A 176 1.52 -10.85 2.39
N LEU A 177 2.30 -10.15 1.56
CA LEU A 177 3.44 -9.34 1.97
C LEU A 177 3.49 -8.04 1.18
N ILE A 178 3.65 -6.90 1.87
CA ILE A 178 3.91 -5.60 1.22
C ILE A 178 5.37 -5.21 1.49
N ILE A 179 6.11 -4.91 0.43
CA ILE A 179 7.41 -4.24 0.48
C ILE A 179 7.13 -2.77 0.14
N SER A 180 7.04 -1.94 1.18
CA SER A 180 6.62 -0.55 1.09
C SER A 180 7.80 0.41 1.22
N GLU A 181 7.70 1.57 0.58
CA GLU A 181 8.44 2.76 1.02
C GLU A 181 7.98 3.23 2.41
N SER A 182 8.69 4.22 2.97
CA SER A 182 8.44 4.81 4.28
C SER A 182 8.73 6.33 4.34
N ASN A 183 8.55 7.07 3.23
CA ASN A 183 8.67 8.55 3.23
C ASN A 183 7.42 9.28 3.73
N PHE A 184 6.51 8.58 4.41
CA PHE A 184 5.30 9.17 4.95
C PHE A 184 5.60 10.22 6.03
N SER A 185 4.86 11.31 6.02
CA SER A 185 4.96 12.34 7.04
C SER A 185 4.40 11.85 8.38
N LEU A 186 5.09 12.21 9.47
CA LEU A 186 4.61 11.99 10.84
C LEU A 186 3.57 13.04 11.29
N GLY A 187 3.47 14.16 10.57
CA GLY A 187 2.55 15.25 10.89
C GLY A 187 1.17 15.10 10.22
N GLU A 188 0.36 16.13 10.37
CA GLU A 188 -0.95 16.24 9.69
C GLU A 188 -0.89 17.13 8.42
N GLU A 189 0.31 17.41 7.91
CA GLU A 189 0.50 18.18 6.68
C GLU A 189 0.07 17.32 5.49
N ASN A 190 -0.85 17.81 4.67
CA ASN A 190 -1.20 17.19 3.40
C ASN A 190 -0.87 18.16 2.25
N PHE A 191 -0.93 17.67 1.02
CA PHE A 191 -0.65 18.46 -0.18
C PHE A 191 -1.41 19.80 -0.18
N PHE A 192 -2.70 19.79 0.18
CA PHE A 192 -3.54 20.98 0.22
C PHE A 192 -3.02 22.04 1.20
N LYS A 193 -2.70 21.66 2.45
CA LYS A 193 -2.16 22.58 3.46
C LYS A 193 -0.83 23.21 3.03
N SER A 194 0.08 22.41 2.45
CA SER A 194 1.35 22.95 1.90
C SER A 194 1.09 23.93 0.76
N MET A 195 0.14 23.61 -0.13
CA MET A 195 -0.22 24.48 -1.25
C MET A 195 -0.95 25.76 -0.85
N GLU A 196 -1.76 25.76 0.21
CA GLU A 196 -2.36 26.98 0.75
C GLU A 196 -1.29 27.97 1.24
N LYS A 197 -0.29 27.47 1.99
CA LYS A 197 0.85 28.29 2.43
C LYS A 197 1.62 28.87 1.25
N ILE A 198 1.92 28.04 0.23
CA ILE A 198 2.60 28.47 -0.99
C ILE A 198 1.78 29.54 -1.72
N THR A 199 0.47 29.31 -1.89
CA THR A 199 -0.46 30.24 -2.55
C THR A 199 -0.51 31.58 -1.82
N GLN A 200 -0.51 31.58 -0.49
CA GLN A 200 -0.50 32.80 0.32
C GLN A 200 0.79 33.60 0.16
N ILE A 201 1.95 32.92 0.14
CA ILE A 201 3.25 33.58 -0.11
C ILE A 201 3.25 34.19 -1.51
N ILE A 202 2.84 33.42 -2.52
CA ILE A 202 2.76 33.91 -3.90
C ILE A 202 1.87 35.15 -3.97
N ALA A 203 0.65 35.09 -3.44
CA ALA A 203 -0.28 36.22 -3.49
C ALA A 203 0.32 37.49 -2.87
N ASN A 204 1.01 37.37 -1.73
CA ASN A 204 1.70 38.49 -1.09
C ASN A 204 2.86 39.02 -1.93
N THR A 205 3.68 38.14 -2.50
CA THR A 205 4.79 38.51 -3.38
C THR A 205 4.30 39.24 -4.63
N ILE A 206 3.27 38.71 -5.30
CA ILE A 206 2.70 39.34 -6.50
C ILE A 206 2.08 40.70 -6.19
N LYS A 207 1.41 40.86 -5.03
CA LYS A 207 0.86 42.15 -4.57
C LYS A 207 1.93 43.23 -4.42
N LEU A 208 3.15 42.85 -4.04
CA LEU A 208 4.31 43.74 -3.94
C LEU A 208 5.05 43.93 -5.28
N LYS A 209 4.46 43.49 -6.40
CA LYS A 209 5.09 43.44 -7.74
C LYS A 209 6.40 42.66 -7.75
N GLY A 210 6.53 41.70 -6.84
CA GLY A 210 7.66 40.77 -6.76
C GLY A 210 7.53 39.60 -7.74
N LYS A 211 8.56 38.76 -7.75
CA LYS A 211 8.61 37.53 -8.54
C LYS A 211 8.85 36.34 -7.63
N VAL A 212 8.34 35.18 -8.02
CA VAL A 212 8.48 33.94 -7.26
C VAL A 212 9.35 32.96 -8.06
N ILE A 213 10.44 32.51 -7.45
CA ILE A 213 11.36 31.53 -8.02
C ILE A 213 11.19 30.22 -7.24
N MET A 214 10.90 29.12 -7.94
CA MET A 214 10.75 27.79 -7.37
C MET A 214 11.80 26.83 -7.95
N PRO A 215 12.97 26.69 -7.29
CA PRO A 215 13.90 25.60 -7.56
C PRO A 215 13.22 24.26 -7.22
N ILE A 216 13.02 23.41 -8.21
CA ILE A 216 12.17 22.22 -8.09
C ILE A 216 12.70 21.02 -8.91
N PRO A 217 12.39 19.77 -8.54
CA PRO A 217 12.66 18.61 -9.40
C PRO A 217 11.93 18.72 -10.74
N ALA A 218 12.50 18.12 -11.78
CA ALA A 218 11.96 18.23 -13.14
C ALA A 218 10.60 17.54 -13.31
N ILE A 219 10.37 16.44 -12.57
CA ILE A 219 9.28 15.48 -12.79
C ILE A 219 8.46 15.35 -11.51
N GLY A 220 7.14 15.21 -11.65
CA GLY A 220 6.19 15.08 -10.54
C GLY A 220 5.81 16.45 -10.00
N ARG A 221 6.50 16.89 -8.95
CA ARG A 221 6.14 18.08 -8.16
C ARG A 221 5.97 19.34 -8.97
N ALA A 222 6.80 19.57 -9.99
CA ALA A 222 6.68 20.77 -10.82
C ALA A 222 5.37 20.80 -11.59
N GLN A 223 4.92 19.66 -12.12
CA GLN A 223 3.67 19.55 -12.87
C GLN A 223 2.46 19.69 -11.94
N GLU A 224 2.52 19.08 -10.74
CA GLU A 224 1.48 19.18 -9.71
C GLU A 224 1.27 20.62 -9.26
N ILE A 225 2.35 21.32 -8.88
CA ILE A 225 2.29 22.70 -8.37
C ILE A 225 1.85 23.66 -9.47
N ALA A 226 2.44 23.59 -10.68
CA ALA A 226 2.07 24.54 -11.74
C ALA A 226 0.62 24.37 -12.18
N THR A 227 0.11 23.14 -12.27
CA THR A 227 -1.30 22.90 -12.62
C THR A 227 -2.22 23.37 -11.50
N TYR A 228 -1.89 23.11 -10.24
CA TYR A 228 -2.64 23.62 -9.10
C TYR A 228 -2.72 25.15 -9.12
N LEU A 229 -1.59 25.84 -9.25
CA LEU A 229 -1.55 27.30 -9.29
C LEU A 229 -2.34 27.87 -10.49
N ALA A 230 -2.22 27.25 -11.66
CA ALA A 230 -3.00 27.66 -12.83
C ALA A 230 -4.50 27.47 -12.60
N SER A 231 -4.92 26.38 -11.94
CA SER A 231 -6.33 26.17 -11.58
C SER A 231 -6.86 27.27 -10.65
N LYS A 232 -6.04 27.73 -9.69
CA LYS A 232 -6.37 28.83 -8.78
C LYS A 232 -6.44 30.19 -9.48
N ILE A 233 -5.64 30.39 -10.53
CA ILE A 233 -5.77 31.58 -11.40
C ILE A 233 -7.07 31.52 -12.19
N LEU A 234 -7.44 30.35 -12.75
CA LEU A 234 -8.68 30.18 -13.50
C LEU A 234 -9.93 30.37 -12.64
N SER A 235 -9.90 29.96 -11.38
CA SER A 235 -10.99 30.18 -10.41
C SER A 235 -10.99 31.58 -9.78
N ASN A 236 -10.06 32.47 -10.18
CA ASN A 236 -9.85 33.80 -9.60
C ASN A 236 -9.49 33.80 -8.10
N GLU A 237 -9.00 32.68 -7.56
CA GLU A 237 -8.47 32.59 -6.19
C GLU A 237 -7.03 33.14 -6.09
N LEU A 238 -6.28 33.13 -7.19
CA LEU A 238 -4.96 33.76 -7.32
C LEU A 238 -5.01 34.88 -8.37
N PRO A 239 -4.37 36.05 -8.14
CA PRO A 239 -4.26 37.08 -9.17
C PRO A 239 -3.68 36.54 -10.49
N ARG A 240 -4.16 37.07 -11.62
CA ARG A 240 -3.67 36.66 -12.94
C ARG A 240 -2.18 36.98 -13.08
N VAL A 241 -1.36 35.95 -13.17
CA VAL A 241 0.10 36.02 -13.26
C VAL A 241 0.61 34.92 -14.19
N ASN A 242 1.72 35.17 -14.89
CA ASN A 242 2.33 34.14 -15.73
C ASN A 242 3.08 33.11 -14.88
N ILE A 243 2.91 31.83 -15.22
CA ILE A 243 3.69 30.72 -14.66
C ILE A 243 4.66 30.27 -15.74
N PHE A 244 5.95 30.49 -15.50
CA PHE A 244 7.03 30.06 -16.38
C PHE A 244 7.57 28.71 -15.95
N ILE A 245 7.87 27.85 -16.92
CA ILE A 245 8.58 26.58 -16.71
C ILE A 245 9.90 26.62 -17.48
N ASP A 246 11.00 26.29 -16.81
CA ASP A 246 12.36 26.38 -17.34
C ASP A 246 13.19 25.13 -16.99
N GLY A 247 14.29 24.91 -17.71
CA GLY A 247 15.13 23.73 -17.58
C GLY A 247 14.40 22.46 -18.00
N SER A 248 14.71 21.35 -17.31
CA SER A 248 14.15 20.02 -17.61
C SER A 248 12.66 19.91 -17.24
N VAL A 249 12.10 20.87 -16.50
CA VAL A 249 10.65 20.96 -16.23
C VAL A 249 9.87 21.03 -17.54
N ARG A 250 10.39 21.74 -18.55
CA ARG A 250 9.76 21.85 -19.88
C ARG A 250 9.66 20.52 -20.59
N GLU A 251 10.75 19.73 -20.54
CA GLU A 251 10.80 18.41 -21.17
C GLU A 251 9.79 17.47 -20.51
N ALA A 252 9.69 17.49 -19.17
CA ALA A 252 8.71 16.71 -18.44
C ALA A 252 7.27 17.15 -18.78
N PHE A 253 6.99 18.45 -18.89
CA PHE A 253 5.67 18.93 -19.32
C PHE A 253 5.27 18.43 -20.71
N LYS A 254 6.20 18.28 -21.66
CA LYS A 254 5.92 17.69 -22.98
C LYS A 254 5.48 16.23 -22.88
N VAL A 255 6.04 15.49 -21.93
CA VAL A 255 5.61 14.11 -21.65
C VAL A 255 4.21 14.10 -21.04
N TYR A 256 3.95 14.95 -20.05
CA TYR A 256 2.60 15.08 -19.47
C TYR A 256 1.55 15.50 -20.50
N ASP A 257 1.91 16.40 -21.41
CA ASP A 257 1.07 16.81 -22.53
C ASP A 257 0.74 15.65 -23.47
N LYS A 258 1.71 14.77 -23.73
CA LYS A 258 1.53 13.60 -24.60
C LYS A 258 0.62 12.55 -23.95
N TYR A 259 0.75 12.33 -22.64
CA TYR A 259 0.02 11.29 -21.90
C TYR A 259 -1.07 11.86 -20.98
N TYR A 260 -1.66 13.00 -21.31
CA TYR A 260 -2.66 13.66 -20.46
C TYR A 260 -3.90 12.79 -20.19
N THR A 261 -4.22 11.83 -21.08
CA THR A 261 -5.33 10.88 -20.90
C THR A 261 -5.07 9.83 -19.82
N GLU A 262 -3.82 9.66 -19.37
CA GLU A 262 -3.42 8.73 -18.31
C GLU A 262 -3.40 9.39 -16.93
N LEU A 263 -3.70 10.70 -16.84
CA LEU A 263 -3.80 11.42 -15.58
C LEU A 263 -4.97 10.89 -14.73
N ARG A 264 -4.76 10.81 -13.41
CA ARG A 264 -5.75 10.25 -12.46
C ARG A 264 -6.20 11.22 -11.38
N GLY A 265 -5.44 12.28 -11.18
CA GLY A 265 -5.67 13.26 -10.13
C GLY A 265 -6.94 14.07 -10.32
N TYR A 266 -7.32 14.78 -9.26
CA TYR A 266 -8.58 15.53 -9.22
C TYR A 266 -8.62 16.75 -10.15
N LEU A 267 -7.49 17.17 -10.74
CA LEU A 267 -7.42 18.24 -11.75
C LEU A 267 -7.24 17.72 -13.19
N LYS A 268 -7.28 16.41 -13.42
CA LYS A 268 -7.09 15.82 -14.76
C LYS A 268 -8.04 16.42 -15.82
N ASP A 269 -9.30 16.64 -15.45
CA ASP A 269 -10.34 17.08 -16.40
C ASP A 269 -10.17 18.55 -16.81
N ILE A 270 -9.45 19.34 -16.01
CA ILE A 270 -9.17 20.75 -16.31
C ILE A 270 -7.77 20.97 -16.90
N TYR A 271 -6.95 19.92 -17.03
CA TYR A 271 -5.57 20.03 -17.50
C TYR A 271 -5.48 20.71 -18.87
N LEU A 272 -6.34 20.30 -19.82
CA LEU A 272 -6.41 20.92 -21.14
C LEU A 272 -6.91 22.37 -21.10
N ASN A 273 -7.80 22.71 -20.16
CA ASN A 273 -8.28 24.09 -19.98
C ASN A 273 -7.16 24.99 -19.44
N VAL A 274 -6.40 24.51 -18.45
CA VAL A 274 -5.20 25.17 -17.92
C VAL A 274 -4.20 25.45 -19.03
N LYS A 275 -3.94 24.46 -19.89
CA LYS A 275 -3.05 24.59 -21.04
C LYS A 275 -3.57 25.61 -22.06
N SER A 276 -4.84 25.50 -22.44
CA SER A 276 -5.47 26.38 -23.44
C SER A 276 -5.57 27.83 -22.99
N ALA A 277 -5.63 28.06 -21.67
CA ALA A 277 -5.60 29.41 -21.09
C ALA A 277 -4.24 30.11 -21.23
N GLY A 278 -3.18 29.40 -21.64
CA GLY A 278 -1.85 29.96 -21.85
C GLY A 278 -1.20 30.50 -20.59
N LEU A 279 -1.58 29.97 -19.41
CA LEU A 279 -1.06 30.41 -18.11
C LEU A 279 0.34 29.86 -17.83
N ILE A 280 0.61 28.63 -18.27
CA ILE A 280 1.90 27.95 -18.14
C ILE A 280 2.68 28.16 -19.45
N LYS A 281 3.88 28.75 -19.36
CA LYS A 281 4.69 29.19 -20.50
C LYS A 281 6.10 28.61 -20.43
N GLU A 282 6.54 27.98 -21.51
CA GLU A 282 7.92 27.49 -21.63
C GLU A 282 8.92 28.64 -21.80
N VAL A 283 10.03 28.57 -21.07
CA VAL A 283 11.17 29.49 -21.21
C VAL A 283 12.33 28.79 -21.91
N SER A 284 12.72 29.29 -23.07
CA SER A 284 13.96 28.84 -23.73
C SER A 284 15.19 29.52 -23.13
N ASP A 285 16.37 28.97 -23.40
CA ASP A 285 17.64 29.57 -22.94
C ASP A 285 17.83 31.01 -23.43
N MET A 286 17.33 31.32 -24.64
CA MET A 286 17.39 32.66 -25.20
C MET A 286 16.42 33.62 -24.49
N MET A 287 15.22 33.14 -24.15
CA MET A 287 14.19 33.96 -23.48
C MET A 287 14.53 34.28 -22.02
N ARG A 288 15.33 33.44 -21.36
CA ARG A 288 15.62 33.56 -19.92
C ARG A 288 16.10 34.96 -19.51
N LYS A 289 17.03 35.54 -20.28
CA LYS A 289 17.56 36.87 -19.99
C LYS A 289 16.49 37.96 -20.05
N ASP A 290 15.55 37.84 -20.98
CA ASP A 290 14.46 38.82 -21.14
C ASP A 290 13.40 38.64 -20.05
N ILE A 291 13.10 37.40 -19.67
CA ILE A 291 12.24 37.10 -18.51
C ILE A 291 12.86 37.68 -17.24
N ILE A 292 14.17 37.53 -17.05
CA ILE A 292 14.85 38.05 -15.85
C ILE A 292 14.74 39.58 -15.75
N LYS A 293 14.84 40.28 -16.89
CA LYS A 293 14.71 41.73 -17.00
C LYS A 293 13.26 42.24 -16.93
N SER A 294 12.27 41.35 -16.95
CA SER A 294 10.86 41.76 -16.92
C SER A 294 10.53 42.48 -15.61
N GLU A 295 9.87 43.63 -15.69
CA GLU A 295 9.32 44.34 -14.53
C GLU A 295 7.99 43.75 -14.06
N GLN A 296 7.37 42.87 -14.86
CA GLN A 296 6.09 42.27 -14.53
C GLN A 296 6.27 41.16 -13.48
N PRO A 297 5.33 41.03 -12.52
CA PRO A 297 5.33 39.91 -11.59
C PRO A 297 5.12 38.59 -12.35
N TYR A 298 5.83 37.54 -11.93
CA TYR A 298 5.68 36.19 -12.47
C TYR A 298 6.10 35.13 -11.46
N ILE A 299 5.73 33.88 -11.75
CA ILE A 299 6.18 32.68 -11.05
C ILE A 299 7.06 31.89 -12.03
N VAL A 300 8.22 31.37 -11.61
CA VAL A 300 9.02 30.45 -12.44
C VAL A 300 9.37 29.18 -11.67
N LEU A 301 9.06 28.03 -12.27
CA LEU A 301 9.46 26.71 -11.79
C LEU A 301 10.64 26.24 -12.63
N THR A 302 11.77 25.94 -11.98
CA THR A 302 13.04 25.73 -12.68
C THR A 302 13.93 24.73 -11.97
N THR A 303 14.76 24.02 -12.73
CA THR A 303 15.71 23.02 -12.23
C THR A 303 17.14 23.56 -12.10
N PRO A 304 17.99 22.90 -11.29
CA PRO A 304 17.70 21.85 -10.31
C PRO A 304 17.22 22.42 -8.96
N ALA A 305 16.61 21.58 -8.13
CA ALA A 305 16.02 21.96 -6.84
C ALA A 305 17.02 22.50 -5.81
N ASN A 306 18.27 22.01 -5.83
CA ASN A 306 19.29 22.32 -4.82
C ASN A 306 20.30 23.40 -5.24
N LEU A 307 20.04 24.16 -6.33
CA LEU A 307 20.88 25.27 -6.80
C LEU A 307 22.36 24.91 -7.02
N ARG A 308 22.64 23.73 -7.60
CA ARG A 308 24.03 23.30 -7.87
C ARG A 308 24.62 23.95 -9.11
N HIS A 309 23.81 24.07 -10.16
CA HIS A 309 24.16 24.66 -11.45
C HIS A 309 22.86 25.04 -12.18
N GLY A 310 22.94 25.41 -13.46
CA GLY A 310 21.77 25.50 -14.33
C GLY A 310 20.86 26.69 -14.07
N PRO A 311 19.65 26.69 -14.67
CA PRO A 311 18.82 27.89 -14.71
C PRO A 311 18.32 28.35 -13.34
N SER A 312 18.02 27.43 -12.41
CA SER A 312 17.60 27.82 -11.05
C SER A 312 18.68 28.64 -10.34
N LEU A 313 19.95 28.28 -10.50
CA LEU A 313 21.08 29.04 -9.96
C LEU A 313 21.16 30.43 -10.59
N THR A 314 21.00 30.53 -11.92
CA THR A 314 21.00 31.81 -12.65
C THR A 314 19.91 32.75 -12.15
N TYR A 315 18.65 32.30 -12.05
CA TYR A 315 17.58 33.14 -11.51
C TYR A 315 17.89 33.63 -10.09
N VAL A 316 18.42 32.75 -9.24
CA VAL A 316 18.73 33.12 -7.85
C VAL A 316 19.87 34.13 -7.78
N GLN A 317 20.93 33.97 -8.58
CA GLN A 317 22.04 34.93 -8.65
C GLN A 317 21.56 36.33 -9.06
N ASP A 318 20.68 36.44 -10.06
CA ASP A 318 20.16 37.73 -10.54
C ASP A 318 19.20 38.39 -9.54
N TYR A 319 18.52 37.60 -8.70
CA TYR A 319 17.46 38.09 -7.81
C TYR A 319 17.80 38.17 -6.33
N ILE A 320 18.94 37.64 -5.90
CA ILE A 320 19.28 37.56 -4.48
C ILE A 320 19.28 38.92 -3.77
N LEU A 321 19.55 40.02 -4.50
CA LEU A 321 19.63 41.38 -3.97
C LEU A 321 18.28 42.11 -3.88
N ASP A 322 17.19 41.56 -4.42
CA ASP A 322 15.87 42.19 -4.45
C ASP A 322 14.96 41.64 -3.34
N GLU A 323 14.53 42.51 -2.42
CA GLU A 323 13.69 42.18 -1.27
C GLU A 323 12.24 41.85 -1.62
N ARG A 324 11.79 42.16 -2.84
CA ARG A 324 10.45 41.82 -3.34
C ARG A 324 10.38 40.37 -3.82
N ILE A 325 11.53 39.72 -4.02
CA ILE A 325 11.60 38.36 -4.56
C ILE A 325 11.34 37.35 -3.44
N ALA A 326 10.61 36.29 -3.79
CA ALA A 326 10.46 35.10 -2.97
C ALA A 326 11.08 33.89 -3.68
N ILE A 327 11.97 33.19 -3.00
CA ILE A 327 12.51 31.89 -3.40
C ILE A 327 11.84 30.84 -2.52
N ILE A 328 11.15 29.88 -3.13
CA ILE A 328 10.41 28.84 -2.41
C ILE A 328 10.99 27.47 -2.74
N PHE A 329 11.63 26.84 -1.76
CA PHE A 329 12.02 25.43 -1.83
C PHE A 329 10.86 24.55 -1.40
N THR A 330 10.49 23.57 -2.24
CA THR A 330 9.27 22.77 -2.06
C THR A 330 9.50 21.37 -1.48
N GLY A 331 10.73 21.06 -1.05
CA GLY A 331 11.09 19.78 -0.49
C GLY A 331 12.50 19.78 0.09
N LYS A 332 13.05 18.59 0.30
CA LYS A 332 14.34 18.42 0.99
C LYS A 332 15.46 19.21 0.33
N VAL A 333 16.03 20.13 1.10
CA VAL A 333 17.23 20.89 0.74
C VAL A 333 18.45 20.22 1.36
N GLU A 334 19.37 19.80 0.51
CA GLU A 334 20.54 19.02 0.93
C GLU A 334 21.62 19.87 1.54
N ASP A 335 22.29 19.30 2.54
CA ASP A 335 23.42 19.96 3.18
C ASP A 335 24.58 20.17 2.18
N LYS A 336 25.37 21.22 2.44
CA LYS A 336 26.51 21.65 1.60
C LYS A 336 26.15 22.15 0.20
N THR A 337 24.87 22.36 -0.11
CA THR A 337 24.43 22.99 -1.38
C THR A 337 24.27 24.51 -1.25
N THR A 338 24.24 25.22 -2.37
CA THR A 338 23.94 26.66 -2.41
C THR A 338 22.54 26.95 -1.91
N ALA A 339 21.58 26.06 -2.17
CA ALA A 339 20.23 26.14 -1.61
C ALA A 339 20.23 26.15 -0.08
N LYS A 340 21.01 25.25 0.55
CA LYS A 340 21.14 25.22 2.02
C LYS A 340 21.76 26.50 2.57
N LYS A 341 22.85 26.97 1.95
CA LYS A 341 23.51 28.24 2.33
C LYS A 341 22.52 29.40 2.26
N LEU A 342 21.77 29.51 1.17
CA LEU A 342 20.75 30.54 0.96
C LEU A 342 19.61 30.48 1.98
N LEU A 343 19.15 29.28 2.30
CA LEU A 343 18.07 29.07 3.26
C LEU A 343 18.46 29.57 4.66
N VAL A 344 19.66 29.22 5.15
CA VAL A 344 20.10 29.54 6.52
C VAL A 344 20.73 30.93 6.66
N ALA A 345 21.19 31.53 5.57
CA ALA A 345 21.84 32.84 5.58
C ALA A 345 20.93 33.94 6.13
N ARG A 346 21.51 34.83 6.95
CA ARG A 346 20.83 36.03 7.44
C ARG A 346 20.76 37.09 6.36
N ARG A 347 19.87 38.07 6.54
CA ARG A 347 19.78 39.21 5.63
C ARG A 347 21.10 39.99 5.67
N GLY A 348 21.66 40.27 4.49
CA GLY A 348 22.96 40.93 4.29
C GLY A 348 24.16 39.98 4.28
N GLU A 349 24.00 38.71 4.68
CA GLU A 349 25.08 37.73 4.67
C GLU A 349 25.51 37.41 3.23
N LEU A 350 26.82 37.32 3.02
CA LEU A 350 27.41 37.05 1.71
C LEU A 350 27.30 35.58 1.37
N ILE A 351 26.76 35.29 0.20
CA ILE A 351 26.68 33.94 -0.36
C ILE A 351 27.54 33.92 -1.62
N ASP A 352 28.46 32.95 -1.66
CA ASP A 352 29.31 32.73 -2.82
C ASP A 352 28.56 31.96 -3.92
N PHE A 353 28.66 32.52 -5.12
CA PHE A 353 28.13 31.98 -6.36
C PHE A 353 29.28 31.90 -7.36
N GLU A 354 30.05 30.80 -7.31
CA GLU A 354 31.17 30.54 -8.22
C GLU A 354 32.22 31.69 -8.23
N GLY A 355 32.58 32.19 -7.05
CA GLY A 355 33.57 33.26 -6.88
C GLY A 355 32.97 34.67 -6.83
N VAL A 356 31.66 34.82 -7.00
CA VAL A 356 30.95 36.10 -6.82
C VAL A 356 30.15 36.05 -5.52
N ALA A 357 30.54 36.86 -4.53
CA ALA A 357 29.86 36.96 -3.25
C ALA A 357 28.74 38.03 -3.28
N LEU A 358 27.49 37.62 -3.05
CA LEU A 358 26.32 38.52 -3.06
C LEU A 358 25.60 38.50 -1.71
N GLY A 359 25.20 39.68 -1.21
CA GLY A 359 24.53 39.83 0.08
C GLY A 359 23.04 39.51 0.01
N LYS A 360 22.57 38.46 0.71
CA LYS A 360 21.17 38.02 0.67
C LYS A 360 20.19 39.11 1.11
N ARG A 361 19.25 39.49 0.23
CA ARG A 361 18.12 40.41 0.55
C ARG A 361 16.75 39.84 0.22
N CYS A 362 16.65 38.89 -0.71
CA CYS A 362 15.40 38.20 -1.06
C CYS A 362 14.81 37.39 0.11
N ASN A 363 13.51 37.11 0.03
CA ASN A 363 12.81 36.25 0.96
C ASN A 363 12.98 34.80 0.53
N VAL A 364 13.30 33.92 1.48
CA VAL A 364 13.55 32.49 1.21
C VAL A 364 12.68 31.66 2.14
N TYR A 365 11.92 30.75 1.55
CA TYR A 365 10.98 29.89 2.25
C TYR A 365 11.28 28.42 1.96
N LEU A 366 11.10 27.58 2.97
CA LEU A 366 11.06 26.13 2.82
C LEU A 366 9.66 25.66 3.20
N ILE A 367 8.93 25.11 2.24
CA ILE A 367 7.63 24.48 2.46
C ILE A 367 7.69 23.10 1.85
N GLU A 368 7.77 22.07 2.70
CA GLU A 368 7.76 20.70 2.21
C GLU A 368 6.37 20.33 1.69
N VAL A 369 6.30 20.03 0.40
CA VAL A 369 5.06 19.56 -0.24
C VAL A 369 4.95 18.06 -0.02
N ASN A 370 3.90 17.65 0.69
CA ASN A 370 3.66 16.24 0.99
C ASN A 370 2.97 15.56 -0.20
N GLU A 371 3.73 14.73 -0.93
CA GLU A 371 3.24 13.93 -2.06
C GLU A 371 3.01 12.46 -1.71
N HIS A 372 3.62 11.94 -0.65
CA HIS A 372 3.53 10.52 -0.27
C HIS A 372 2.34 10.25 0.67
N GLY A 373 1.95 11.24 1.47
CA GLY A 373 0.90 11.14 2.50
C GLY A 373 1.46 10.97 3.91
N ASN A 374 0.59 10.62 4.86
CA ASN A 374 0.97 10.53 6.26
C ASN A 374 1.00 9.09 6.76
N VAL A 375 1.73 8.87 7.86
CA VAL A 375 1.77 7.57 8.54
C VAL A 375 0.36 7.12 8.94
N SER A 376 -0.52 8.04 9.35
CA SER A 376 -1.92 7.72 9.68
C SER A 376 -2.67 7.08 8.51
N ASP A 377 -2.45 7.58 7.30
CA ASP A 377 -3.10 7.09 6.08
C ASP A 377 -2.58 5.69 5.74
N TYR A 378 -1.27 5.49 5.91
CA TYR A 378 -0.62 4.19 5.71
C TYR A 378 -1.15 3.15 6.70
N LEU A 379 -1.23 3.49 7.98
CA LEU A 379 -1.77 2.59 9.00
C LEU A 379 -3.25 2.25 8.76
N GLN A 380 -4.03 3.22 8.28
CA GLN A 380 -5.43 2.97 7.90
C GLN A 380 -5.51 2.02 6.69
N LEU A 381 -4.62 2.17 5.72
CA LEU A 381 -4.51 1.26 4.57
C LEU A 381 -4.18 -0.16 5.03
N ILE A 382 -3.17 -0.32 5.88
CA ILE A 382 -2.76 -1.61 6.43
C ILE A 382 -3.87 -2.25 7.26
N LYS A 383 -4.55 -1.48 8.13
CA LYS A 383 -5.65 -1.96 8.96
C LYS A 383 -6.85 -2.49 8.16
N LYS A 384 -7.12 -1.91 6.99
CA LYS A 384 -8.20 -2.34 6.08
C LYS A 384 -7.76 -3.50 5.18
N SER A 385 -6.48 -3.82 5.16
CA SER A 385 -5.92 -4.90 4.35
C SER A 385 -5.92 -6.24 5.10
N LEU A 386 -5.86 -7.33 4.35
CA LEU A 386 -5.62 -8.67 4.90
C LEU A 386 -4.12 -9.03 4.87
N VAL A 387 -3.25 -8.01 4.97
CA VAL A 387 -1.80 -8.20 4.87
C VAL A 387 -1.26 -9.00 6.04
N LYS A 388 -0.34 -9.92 5.75
CA LYS A 388 0.27 -10.79 6.77
C LYS A 388 1.65 -10.31 7.18
N GLY A 389 2.35 -9.61 6.29
CA GLY A 389 3.62 -8.97 6.61
C GLY A 389 3.89 -7.68 5.85
N VAL A 390 4.70 -6.83 6.43
CA VAL A 390 5.20 -5.58 5.86
C VAL A 390 6.71 -5.54 5.98
N ILE A 391 7.38 -5.16 4.89
CA ILE A 391 8.80 -4.82 4.87
C ILE A 391 8.89 -3.34 4.57
N LEU A 392 9.44 -2.55 5.50
CA LEU A 392 9.63 -1.12 5.31
C LEU A 392 11.02 -0.86 4.73
N THR A 393 11.02 -0.33 3.51
CA THR A 393 12.21 0.13 2.78
C THR A 393 12.14 1.64 2.63
N HIS A 394 13.16 2.22 1.97
CA HIS A 394 13.18 3.57 1.42
C HIS A 394 12.46 4.64 2.26
N GLY A 395 13.22 5.36 3.08
CA GLY A 395 12.64 6.39 3.95
C GLY A 395 13.50 6.65 5.16
N ASN A 396 13.11 7.65 5.96
CA ASN A 396 13.92 8.08 7.10
C ASN A 396 13.76 7.12 8.29
N ASP A 397 14.82 6.94 9.06
CA ASP A 397 14.83 5.98 10.16
C ASP A 397 13.85 6.35 11.28
N VAL A 398 13.58 7.64 11.49
CA VAL A 398 12.61 8.13 12.49
C VAL A 398 11.20 7.62 12.18
N THR A 399 10.80 7.64 10.92
CA THR A 399 9.48 7.18 10.47
C THR A 399 9.38 5.67 10.58
N LYS A 400 10.44 4.94 10.20
CA LYS A 400 10.52 3.49 10.35
C LYS A 400 10.48 3.05 11.82
N GLU A 401 11.19 3.74 12.72
CA GLU A 401 11.12 3.49 14.17
C GLU A 401 9.73 3.79 14.75
N PHE A 402 9.10 4.88 14.32
CA PHE A 402 7.74 5.21 14.73
C PHE A 402 6.74 4.14 14.28
N LEU A 403 6.81 3.71 13.01
CA LEU A 403 6.01 2.60 12.49
C LEU A 403 6.30 1.31 13.26
N ASN A 404 7.55 0.99 13.56
CA ASN A 404 7.92 -0.19 14.35
C ASN A 404 7.24 -0.23 15.72
N ASN A 405 7.23 0.92 16.41
CA ASN A 405 6.59 1.05 17.71
C ASN A 405 5.07 0.86 17.63
N ILE A 406 4.43 1.35 16.57
CA ILE A 406 3.00 1.18 16.34
C ILE A 406 2.68 -0.27 15.98
N PHE A 407 3.41 -0.88 15.05
CA PHE A 407 3.19 -2.28 14.66
C PHE A 407 3.34 -3.22 15.85
N SER A 408 4.35 -3.00 16.70
CA SER A 408 4.59 -3.79 17.90
C SER A 408 3.46 -3.69 18.94
N LYS A 409 2.66 -2.62 18.92
CA LYS A 409 1.56 -2.41 19.86
C LYS A 409 0.21 -2.79 19.26
N ASP A 410 -0.09 -2.29 18.07
CA ASP A 410 -1.43 -2.26 17.48
C ASP A 410 -1.59 -3.24 16.30
N PHE A 411 -0.50 -3.81 15.78
CA PHE A 411 -0.51 -4.75 14.64
C PHE A 411 0.33 -6.00 14.93
N GLN A 412 0.20 -6.55 16.14
CA GLN A 412 1.00 -7.68 16.63
C GLN A 412 0.84 -8.95 15.77
N ASN A 413 -0.23 -9.05 15.00
CA ASN A 413 -0.51 -10.14 14.07
C ASN A 413 0.09 -9.95 12.67
N ILE A 414 0.71 -8.81 12.39
CA ILE A 414 1.40 -8.51 11.13
C ILE A 414 2.91 -8.59 11.35
N TYR A 415 3.58 -9.43 10.59
CA TYR A 415 5.05 -9.48 10.61
C TYR A 415 5.62 -8.16 10.08
N LEU A 416 6.52 -7.53 10.82
CA LEU A 416 7.24 -6.34 10.36
C LEU A 416 8.73 -6.63 10.22
N ALA A 417 9.32 -6.22 9.10
CA ALA A 417 10.77 -6.18 8.92
C ALA A 417 11.23 -4.80 8.45
N ILE A 418 12.38 -4.37 8.98
CA ILE A 418 13.06 -3.12 8.60
C ILE A 418 14.50 -3.49 8.21
N PRO A 419 14.72 -3.94 6.97
CA PRO A 419 16.05 -4.34 6.52
C PRO A 419 17.01 -3.15 6.49
N LYS A 420 18.29 -3.45 6.67
CA LYS A 420 19.41 -2.58 6.34
C LYS A 420 19.96 -2.96 4.97
N GLU A 421 20.80 -2.10 4.41
CA GLU A 421 21.55 -2.40 3.20
C GLU A 421 22.33 -3.69 3.41
N MET A 422 22.36 -4.54 2.38
CA MET A 422 22.93 -5.88 2.36
C MET A 422 22.16 -6.97 3.11
N ASP A 423 21.07 -6.64 3.81
CA ASP A 423 20.24 -7.66 4.44
C ASP A 423 19.58 -8.56 3.39
N GLU A 424 19.49 -9.85 3.72
CA GLU A 424 18.79 -10.85 2.94
C GLU A 424 17.67 -11.45 3.80
N ILE A 425 16.46 -11.43 3.28
CA ILE A 425 15.28 -11.98 3.95
C ILE A 425 14.80 -13.21 3.16
N ASN A 426 14.67 -14.33 3.87
CA ASN A 426 14.04 -15.53 3.33
C ASN A 426 12.52 -15.35 3.38
N LEU A 427 11.93 -14.93 2.26
CA LEU A 427 10.50 -14.65 2.20
C LEU A 427 9.62 -15.88 2.46
N GLU A 428 10.06 -17.10 2.11
CA GLU A 428 9.30 -18.31 2.45
C GLU A 428 9.19 -18.50 3.96
N LEU A 429 10.29 -18.24 4.69
CA LEU A 429 10.29 -18.31 6.14
C LEU A 429 9.42 -17.20 6.73
N SER A 430 9.56 -15.96 6.25
CA SER A 430 8.73 -14.83 6.69
C SER A 430 7.24 -15.12 6.48
N LEU A 431 6.83 -15.59 5.30
CA LEU A 431 5.44 -15.94 5.01
C LEU A 431 4.94 -17.12 5.84
N LYS A 432 5.79 -18.12 6.14
CA LYS A 432 5.45 -19.19 7.09
C LYS A 432 5.25 -18.66 8.51
N ILE A 433 6.10 -17.74 8.96
CA ILE A 433 5.96 -17.06 10.26
C ILE A 433 4.63 -16.28 10.28
N CYS A 434 4.33 -15.51 9.24
CA CYS A 434 3.09 -14.76 9.11
C CYS A 434 1.86 -15.68 9.23
N LYS A 435 1.85 -16.79 8.48
CA LYS A 435 0.79 -17.81 8.55
C LYS A 435 0.68 -18.42 9.93
N LYS A 436 1.80 -18.69 10.59
CA LYS A 436 1.81 -19.26 11.96
C LYS A 436 1.33 -18.26 13.01
N MET A 437 1.70 -16.98 12.90
CA MET A 437 1.22 -15.93 13.81
C MET A 437 -0.31 -15.78 13.72
N GLN A 438 -0.86 -15.80 12.50
CA GLN A 438 -2.31 -15.79 12.29
C GLN A 438 -2.97 -17.07 12.82
N LEU A 439 -2.40 -18.25 12.55
CA LEU A 439 -2.89 -19.51 13.09
C LEU A 439 -2.87 -19.53 14.62
N MET A 440 -1.82 -19.00 15.26
CA MET A 440 -1.75 -18.90 16.72
C MET A 440 -2.84 -17.98 17.27
N GLU A 441 -3.10 -16.85 16.62
CA GLU A 441 -4.18 -15.93 17.02
C GLU A 441 -5.57 -16.58 16.84
N GLU A 442 -5.79 -17.30 15.74
CA GLU A 442 -7.02 -18.08 15.51
C GLU A 442 -7.15 -19.25 16.48
N GLU A 443 -6.07 -19.96 16.82
CA GLU A 443 -6.05 -21.06 17.80
C GLU A 443 -6.29 -20.56 19.22
N VAL A 444 -5.72 -19.41 19.60
CA VAL A 444 -5.99 -18.77 20.89
C VAL A 444 -7.45 -18.33 20.96
N LEU A 445 -7.97 -17.72 19.90
CA LEU A 445 -9.39 -17.34 19.84
C LEU A 445 -10.29 -18.58 19.92
N ASP A 446 -9.98 -19.64 19.17
CA ASP A 446 -10.67 -20.93 19.23
C ASP A 446 -10.65 -21.51 20.65
N PHE A 447 -9.49 -21.52 21.30
CA PHE A 447 -9.31 -22.00 22.67
C PHE A 447 -10.09 -21.18 23.69
N LEU A 448 -10.09 -19.84 23.58
CA LEU A 448 -10.84 -18.96 24.45
C LEU A 448 -12.35 -19.21 24.30
N ILE A 449 -12.85 -19.28 23.07
CA ILE A 449 -14.27 -19.57 22.82
C ILE A 449 -14.65 -21.00 23.23
N GLU A 450 -13.74 -21.98 23.12
CA GLU A 450 -13.94 -23.32 23.68
C GLU A 450 -14.07 -23.27 25.20
N ARG A 451 -13.16 -22.57 25.88
CA ARG A 451 -13.17 -22.40 27.33
C ARG A 451 -14.44 -21.71 27.81
N MET A 452 -14.84 -20.64 27.13
CA MET A 452 -16.12 -19.96 27.36
C MET A 452 -17.27 -20.97 27.32
N ASN A 453 -17.36 -21.74 26.24
CA ASN A 453 -18.42 -22.73 26.09
C ASN A 453 -18.41 -23.80 27.18
N LYS A 454 -17.22 -24.25 27.60
CA LYS A 454 -17.09 -25.22 28.70
C LYS A 454 -17.60 -24.67 30.03
N GLU A 455 -17.23 -23.44 30.36
CA GLU A 455 -17.62 -22.75 31.60
C GLU A 455 -19.13 -22.51 31.63
N PHE A 456 -19.68 -21.91 30.57
CA PHE A 456 -21.12 -21.64 30.49
C PHE A 456 -21.96 -22.91 30.38
N LYS A 457 -21.47 -23.96 29.70
CA LYS A 457 -22.18 -25.24 29.72
C LYS A 457 -22.30 -25.83 31.12
N THR A 458 -21.28 -25.67 31.96
CA THR A 458 -21.32 -26.14 33.37
C THR A 458 -22.39 -25.40 34.17
N LEU A 459 -22.55 -24.09 33.93
CA LEU A 459 -23.63 -23.29 34.55
C LEU A 459 -25.00 -23.73 34.04
N PHE A 460 -25.13 -23.92 32.73
CA PHE A 460 -26.35 -24.40 32.08
C PHE A 460 -26.81 -25.75 32.66
N ASP A 461 -25.90 -26.73 32.77
CA ASP A 461 -26.20 -28.05 33.34
C ASP A 461 -26.56 -27.99 34.83
N SER A 462 -26.03 -26.99 35.54
CA SER A 462 -26.38 -26.71 36.94
C SER A 462 -27.68 -25.90 37.08
N LYS A 463 -28.42 -25.66 35.99
CA LYS A 463 -29.65 -24.83 35.92
C LYS A 463 -29.45 -23.40 36.42
N LYS A 464 -28.23 -22.87 36.33
CA LYS A 464 -27.96 -21.44 36.60
C LYS A 464 -28.28 -20.64 35.33
N PRO A 465 -28.92 -19.46 35.46
CA PRO A 465 -29.17 -18.60 34.31
C PRO A 465 -27.84 -18.16 33.69
N ILE A 466 -27.84 -17.99 32.36
CA ILE A 466 -26.72 -17.42 31.61
C ILE A 466 -27.26 -16.16 30.96
N SER A 467 -26.80 -15.01 31.42
CA SER A 467 -27.22 -13.71 30.89
C SER A 467 -26.25 -13.18 29.83
N GLU A 468 -26.76 -12.29 28.96
CA GLU A 468 -25.93 -11.59 27.98
C GLU A 468 -24.82 -10.76 28.66
N GLU A 469 -25.11 -10.17 29.82
CA GLU A 469 -24.15 -9.36 30.59
C GLU A 469 -22.97 -10.20 31.11
N GLU A 470 -23.22 -11.43 31.56
CA GLU A 470 -22.17 -12.35 32.01
C GLU A 470 -21.25 -12.80 30.86
N VAL A 471 -21.82 -13.12 29.70
CA VAL A 471 -21.04 -13.49 28.50
C VAL A 471 -20.25 -12.29 27.98
N LEU A 472 -20.87 -11.10 27.94
CA LEU A 472 -20.19 -9.86 27.55
C LEU A 472 -18.99 -9.58 28.48
N LYS A 473 -19.20 -9.64 29.81
CA LYS A 473 -18.15 -9.45 30.81
C LYS A 473 -17.04 -10.50 30.69
N TRP A 474 -17.38 -11.74 30.37
CA TRP A 474 -16.39 -12.79 30.11
C TRP A 474 -15.53 -12.45 28.89
N LEU A 475 -16.17 -12.05 27.78
CA LEU A 475 -15.48 -11.65 26.54
C LEU A 475 -14.61 -10.41 26.74
N GLU A 476 -15.05 -9.45 27.56
CA GLU A 476 -14.26 -8.28 27.95
C GLU A 476 -13.03 -8.67 28.78
N ASN A 477 -13.22 -9.50 29.81
CA ASN A 477 -12.14 -9.93 30.70
C ASN A 477 -11.06 -10.79 29.99
N GLN A 478 -11.40 -11.40 28.86
CA GLN A 478 -10.47 -12.19 28.05
C GLN A 478 -10.01 -11.43 26.79
N GLU A 479 -10.29 -10.12 26.71
CA GLU A 479 -9.97 -9.24 25.58
C GLU A 479 -10.56 -9.68 24.21
N VAL A 480 -11.47 -10.66 24.20
CA VAL A 480 -12.14 -11.16 22.99
C VAL A 480 -13.13 -10.15 22.42
N LEU A 481 -13.72 -9.27 23.26
CA LEU A 481 -14.64 -8.25 22.78
C LEU A 481 -13.98 -7.28 21.79
N HIS A 482 -12.66 -7.05 21.91
CA HIS A 482 -11.92 -6.24 20.95
C HIS A 482 -11.89 -6.89 19.55
N GLU A 483 -11.67 -8.21 19.49
CA GLU A 483 -11.65 -8.98 18.23
C GLU A 483 -13.00 -8.93 17.51
N ILE A 484 -14.12 -8.87 18.25
CA ILE A 484 -15.46 -8.76 17.65
C ILE A 484 -15.61 -7.43 16.86
N LYS A 485 -14.79 -6.40 17.10
CA LYS A 485 -14.78 -5.16 16.28
C LYS A 485 -14.21 -5.34 14.87
N ASN A 486 -13.64 -6.51 14.54
CA ASN A 486 -13.36 -6.93 13.17
C ASN A 486 -14.48 -7.84 12.65
N GLN A 487 -15.08 -7.51 11.51
CA GLN A 487 -16.28 -8.20 10.99
C GLN A 487 -16.01 -9.68 10.64
N GLU A 488 -14.83 -10.00 10.12
CA GLU A 488 -14.43 -11.39 9.81
C GLU A 488 -14.17 -12.19 11.08
N LYS A 489 -13.57 -11.58 12.11
CA LYS A 489 -13.39 -12.21 13.43
C LYS A 489 -14.73 -12.42 14.14
N ALA A 490 -15.66 -11.47 14.07
CA ALA A 490 -17.01 -11.63 14.61
C ALA A 490 -17.74 -12.83 13.98
N LYS A 491 -17.63 -12.97 12.66
CA LYS A 491 -18.12 -14.14 11.93
C LYS A 491 -17.43 -15.42 12.39
N SER A 492 -16.12 -15.41 12.56
CA SER A 492 -15.36 -16.56 13.09
C SER A 492 -15.88 -16.96 14.47
N ILE A 493 -15.95 -16.03 15.42
CA ILE A 493 -16.43 -16.22 16.78
C ILE A 493 -17.83 -16.84 16.81
N PHE A 494 -18.75 -16.36 15.97
CA PHE A 494 -20.10 -16.94 15.86
C PHE A 494 -20.08 -18.43 15.53
N PHE A 495 -19.33 -18.84 14.49
CA PHE A 495 -19.27 -20.24 14.07
C PHE A 495 -18.44 -21.12 15.01
N VAL A 496 -17.38 -20.56 15.59
CA VAL A 496 -16.52 -21.24 16.58
C VAL A 496 -17.32 -21.52 17.85
N ALA A 497 -18.11 -20.55 18.32
CA ALA A 497 -18.98 -20.71 19.47
C ALA A 497 -20.05 -21.77 19.24
N PHE A 498 -20.74 -21.74 18.09
CA PHE A 498 -21.68 -22.79 17.72
C PHE A 498 -21.03 -24.18 17.74
N ARG A 499 -19.87 -24.31 17.11
CA ARG A 499 -19.13 -25.58 17.01
C ARG A 499 -18.80 -26.17 18.39
N TYR A 500 -18.30 -25.35 19.32
CA TYR A 500 -17.97 -25.82 20.67
C TYR A 500 -19.21 -26.02 21.54
N ALA A 501 -20.26 -25.23 21.35
CA ALA A 501 -21.54 -25.46 22.03
C ALA A 501 -22.13 -26.82 21.68
N VAL A 502 -22.08 -27.19 20.39
CA VAL A 502 -22.46 -28.52 19.91
C VAL A 502 -21.59 -29.60 20.57
N LYS A 503 -20.27 -29.42 20.61
CA LYS A 503 -19.33 -30.36 21.25
C LYS A 503 -19.70 -30.65 22.70
N TYR A 504 -19.97 -29.63 23.50
CA TYR A 504 -20.30 -29.81 24.90
C TYR A 504 -21.75 -30.22 25.17
N SER A 505 -22.61 -30.18 24.14
CA SER A 505 -24.01 -30.64 24.22
C SER A 505 -24.20 -32.02 23.61
N TYR A 506 -23.13 -32.63 23.11
CA TYR A 506 -23.12 -33.99 22.62
C TYR A 506 -23.08 -34.99 23.79
N LYS A 507 -24.08 -35.86 23.85
CA LYS A 507 -24.18 -36.93 24.86
C LYS A 507 -24.98 -38.10 24.27
N ASP A 508 -24.59 -39.34 24.59
CA ASP A 508 -25.30 -40.55 24.17
C ASP A 508 -25.55 -40.63 22.64
N ASN A 509 -24.55 -40.20 21.86
CA ASN A 509 -24.57 -40.14 20.39
C ASN A 509 -25.64 -39.22 19.77
N ALA A 510 -26.21 -38.29 20.56
CA ALA A 510 -27.12 -37.24 20.10
C ALA A 510 -26.65 -35.87 20.58
N ILE A 511 -27.18 -34.80 19.98
CA ILE A 511 -26.91 -33.42 20.39
C ILE A 511 -28.22 -32.78 20.84
N ASN A 512 -28.23 -32.22 22.05
CA ASN A 512 -29.29 -31.31 22.47
C ASN A 512 -28.92 -29.87 22.07
N PHE A 513 -29.76 -29.24 21.26
CA PHE A 513 -29.52 -27.90 20.71
C PHE A 513 -30.03 -26.74 21.57
N GLU A 514 -30.56 -27.00 22.77
CA GLU A 514 -31.00 -25.96 23.71
C GLU A 514 -29.86 -25.01 24.10
N TYR A 515 -28.73 -25.55 24.58
CA TYR A 515 -27.55 -24.75 24.91
C TYR A 515 -26.90 -24.08 23.68
N PRO A 516 -26.67 -24.79 22.54
CA PRO A 516 -26.18 -24.16 21.31
C PRO A 516 -27.05 -23.00 20.81
N ALA A 517 -28.37 -23.11 20.90
CA ALA A 517 -29.27 -22.02 20.50
C ALA A 517 -29.19 -20.85 21.48
N LEU A 518 -29.11 -21.11 22.79
CA LEU A 518 -28.96 -20.06 23.81
C LEU A 518 -27.66 -19.26 23.62
N ILE A 519 -26.52 -19.94 23.46
CA ILE A 519 -25.23 -19.23 23.36
C ILE A 519 -25.12 -18.45 22.05
N LEU A 520 -25.68 -18.98 20.95
CA LEU A 520 -25.72 -18.27 19.68
C LEU A 520 -26.63 -17.05 19.73
N GLU A 521 -27.76 -17.12 20.44
CA GLU A 521 -28.62 -15.96 20.66
C GLU A 521 -27.85 -14.84 21.33
N ILE A 522 -27.18 -15.14 22.44
CA ILE A 522 -26.39 -14.18 23.21
C ILE A 522 -25.28 -13.56 22.36
N ILE A 523 -24.48 -14.38 21.67
CA ILE A 523 -23.40 -13.88 20.80
C ILE A 523 -23.97 -13.05 19.65
N SER A 524 -25.11 -13.45 19.09
CA SER A 524 -25.76 -12.70 18.01
C SER A 524 -26.24 -11.33 18.47
N ASN A 525 -26.77 -11.20 19.69
CA ASN A 525 -27.16 -9.92 20.27
C ASN A 525 -25.94 -8.99 20.46
N ILE A 526 -24.81 -9.55 20.92
CA ILE A 526 -23.56 -8.79 21.06
C ILE A 526 -23.07 -8.29 19.70
N ILE A 527 -23.09 -9.15 18.67
CA ILE A 527 -22.71 -8.77 17.30
C ILE A 527 -23.71 -7.74 16.73
N GLU A 528 -25.00 -7.87 17.00
CA GLU A 528 -26.05 -6.92 16.57
C GLU A 528 -25.79 -5.52 17.11
N LYS A 529 -25.38 -5.40 18.38
CA LYS A 529 -25.05 -4.11 18.99
C LYS A 529 -23.89 -3.39 18.30
N ILE A 530 -22.99 -4.13 17.64
CA ILE A 530 -21.80 -3.59 16.98
C ILE A 530 -22.04 -3.32 15.49
N TYR A 531 -22.69 -4.25 14.77
CA TYR A 531 -22.83 -4.19 13.31
C TYR A 531 -24.27 -4.09 12.80
N GLY A 532 -25.25 -4.10 13.70
CA GLY A 532 -26.67 -4.07 13.36
C GLY A 532 -27.25 -5.41 12.88
N LYS A 533 -28.58 -5.42 12.72
CA LYS A 533 -29.39 -6.62 12.40
C LYS A 533 -29.04 -7.31 11.08
N THR A 534 -28.57 -6.55 10.10
CA THR A 534 -28.27 -7.08 8.75
C THR A 534 -27.16 -8.13 8.80
N THR A 535 -26.10 -7.87 9.58
CA THR A 535 -24.96 -8.78 9.72
C THR A 535 -25.37 -10.08 10.40
N VAL A 536 -26.16 -10.00 11.48
CA VAL A 536 -26.67 -11.17 12.19
C VAL A 536 -27.56 -12.03 11.29
N LYS A 537 -28.43 -11.40 10.49
CA LYS A 537 -29.26 -12.12 9.51
C LYS A 537 -28.41 -12.88 8.49
N MET A 538 -27.30 -12.31 8.02
CA MET A 538 -26.38 -13.00 7.12
C MET A 538 -25.73 -14.23 7.80
N LEU A 539 -25.33 -14.13 9.07
CA LEU A 539 -24.72 -15.24 9.82
C LEU A 539 -25.69 -16.42 9.98
N PHE A 540 -26.93 -16.17 10.38
CA PHE A 540 -27.96 -17.22 10.49
C PHE A 540 -28.37 -17.79 9.13
N ASN A 541 -28.43 -16.98 8.08
CA ASN A 541 -28.66 -17.49 6.71
C ASN A 541 -27.53 -18.44 6.28
N GLN A 542 -26.28 -18.08 6.53
CA GLN A 542 -25.14 -18.94 6.22
C GLN A 542 -25.17 -20.24 7.05
N LEU A 543 -25.58 -20.18 8.33
CA LEU A 543 -25.79 -21.37 9.15
C LEU A 543 -26.90 -22.27 8.56
N ASN A 544 -28.01 -21.67 8.09
CA ASN A 544 -29.11 -22.39 7.44
C ASN A 544 -28.64 -23.12 6.16
N GLU A 545 -27.93 -22.43 5.28
CA GLU A 545 -27.40 -22.98 4.02
C GLU A 545 -26.39 -24.11 4.23
N THR A 546 -25.69 -24.11 5.38
CA THR A 546 -24.64 -25.09 5.70
C THR A 546 -25.12 -26.21 6.63
N SER A 547 -26.34 -26.14 7.15
CA SER A 547 -26.91 -27.09 8.11
C SER A 547 -26.85 -28.55 7.61
N ALA A 548 -27.31 -28.84 6.38
CA ALA A 548 -27.28 -30.18 5.81
C ALA A 548 -25.86 -30.76 5.72
N LYS A 549 -24.87 -29.93 5.34
CA LYS A 549 -23.45 -30.31 5.30
C LYS A 549 -22.89 -30.56 6.69
N PHE A 550 -23.35 -29.83 7.70
CA PHE A 550 -22.98 -30.05 9.09
C PHE A 550 -23.42 -31.44 9.57
N PHE A 551 -24.70 -31.80 9.39
CA PHE A 551 -25.20 -33.14 9.76
C PHE A 551 -24.49 -34.27 8.99
N LYS A 552 -24.22 -34.09 7.69
CA LYS A 552 -23.41 -35.03 6.90
C LYS A 552 -22.06 -35.32 7.56
N ASN A 553 -21.36 -34.29 8.03
CA ASN A 553 -20.04 -34.44 8.63
C ASN A 553 -20.08 -35.12 10.00
N LEU A 554 -21.14 -34.89 10.79
CA LEU A 554 -21.37 -35.60 12.06
C LEU A 554 -21.57 -37.11 11.85
N ILE A 555 -22.13 -37.52 10.72
CA ILE A 555 -22.33 -38.94 10.38
C ILE A 555 -21.04 -39.56 9.83
N LEU A 556 -20.39 -38.90 8.87
CA LEU A 556 -19.29 -39.50 8.12
C LEU A 556 -17.91 -39.35 8.78
N ARG A 557 -17.66 -38.25 9.48
CA ARG A 557 -16.30 -37.81 9.86
C ARG A 557 -16.12 -37.51 11.35
N GLY A 558 -17.15 -37.71 12.18
CA GLY A 558 -17.05 -37.50 13.62
C GLY A 558 -16.80 -36.03 14.05
N GLY A 559 -17.20 -35.05 13.24
CA GLY A 559 -16.94 -33.64 13.53
C GLY A 559 -17.30 -32.68 12.39
N THR A 560 -16.68 -31.49 12.39
CA THR A 560 -16.83 -30.47 11.34
C THR A 560 -15.56 -30.37 10.50
N MET A 561 -15.62 -29.79 9.29
CA MET A 561 -14.45 -29.70 8.38
C MET A 561 -13.20 -29.02 8.97
N LYS A 562 -13.34 -28.21 10.03
CA LYS A 562 -12.24 -27.44 10.64
C LYS A 562 -11.68 -28.05 11.94
N ALA A 563 -12.33 -29.06 12.54
CA ALA A 563 -11.84 -29.70 13.78
C ALA A 563 -12.46 -31.10 13.98
N GLN A 564 -11.63 -32.07 14.42
CA GLN A 564 -12.11 -33.33 14.98
C GLN A 564 -12.72 -33.05 16.35
N LEU A 565 -14.06 -33.08 16.43
CA LEU A 565 -14.78 -32.81 17.67
C LEU A 565 -15.11 -34.10 18.44
N ASN A 566 -14.85 -35.26 17.84
CA ASN A 566 -15.24 -36.59 18.32
C ASN A 566 -16.75 -36.70 18.60
N ILE A 567 -17.55 -36.14 17.70
CA ILE A 567 -19.02 -36.13 17.76
C ILE A 567 -19.55 -37.00 16.63
N GLU A 568 -20.17 -38.13 16.95
CA GLU A 568 -20.67 -39.07 15.96
C GLU A 568 -22.15 -39.39 16.16
N ILE A 569 -22.93 -39.26 15.08
CA ILE A 569 -24.30 -39.79 15.08
C ILE A 569 -24.20 -41.25 14.62
N THR A 570 -24.60 -42.18 15.49
CA THR A 570 -24.33 -43.61 15.28
C THR A 570 -25.54 -44.43 14.85
N SER A 571 -26.75 -43.84 14.85
CA SER A 571 -27.97 -44.53 14.40
C SER A 571 -29.00 -43.57 13.80
N MET A 572 -29.94 -44.11 13.02
CA MET A 572 -31.06 -43.35 12.46
C MET A 572 -31.97 -42.74 13.53
N GLU A 573 -32.14 -43.44 14.65
CA GLU A 573 -32.92 -42.94 15.80
C GLU A 573 -32.26 -41.69 16.39
N LYS A 574 -30.94 -41.74 16.62
CA LYS A 574 -30.16 -40.61 17.13
C LYS A 574 -30.11 -39.45 16.15
N LEU A 575 -30.09 -39.72 14.85
CA LEU A 575 -30.22 -38.70 13.81
C LEU A 575 -31.56 -37.97 13.91
N LYS A 576 -32.68 -38.72 14.03
CA LYS A 576 -34.02 -38.15 14.18
C LYS A 576 -34.14 -37.30 15.46
N GLU A 577 -33.63 -37.80 16.58
CA GLU A 577 -33.59 -37.08 17.86
C GLU A 577 -32.84 -35.75 17.72
N THR A 578 -31.66 -35.79 17.10
CA THR A 578 -30.79 -34.61 16.91
C THR A 578 -31.42 -33.58 15.96
N ILE A 579 -32.04 -34.02 14.86
CA ILE A 579 -32.76 -33.14 13.92
C ILE A 579 -33.96 -32.47 14.61
N LYS A 580 -34.74 -33.24 15.39
CA LYS A 580 -35.88 -32.72 16.14
C LYS A 580 -35.44 -31.64 17.14
N SER A 581 -34.40 -31.91 17.92
CA SER A 581 -33.84 -30.93 18.85
C SER A 581 -33.35 -29.67 18.12
N PHE A 582 -32.71 -29.83 16.96
CA PHE A 582 -32.28 -28.70 16.14
C PHE A 582 -33.48 -27.85 15.68
N GLU A 583 -34.53 -28.47 15.15
CA GLU A 583 -35.74 -27.79 14.69
C GLU A 583 -36.43 -26.99 15.81
N GLU A 584 -36.62 -27.62 16.97
CA GLU A 584 -37.25 -27.01 18.15
C GLU A 584 -36.51 -25.75 18.61
N ASN A 585 -35.17 -25.77 18.59
CA ASN A 585 -34.36 -24.70 19.16
C ASN A 585 -33.93 -23.62 18.15
N PHE A 586 -33.84 -23.95 16.85
CA PHE A 586 -33.36 -23.02 15.82
C PHE A 586 -34.48 -22.39 14.96
N SER A 587 -35.72 -22.88 15.06
CA SER A 587 -36.88 -22.29 14.37
C SER A 587 -37.09 -20.81 14.72
N LYS A 588 -36.78 -20.40 15.96
CA LYS A 588 -36.84 -18.99 16.41
C LYS A 588 -35.91 -18.04 15.62
N PHE A 589 -34.88 -18.58 14.97
CA PHE A 589 -33.96 -17.83 14.11
C PHE A 589 -34.32 -17.91 12.62
N ASN A 590 -35.50 -18.43 12.27
CA ASN A 590 -35.92 -18.75 10.90
C ASN A 590 -35.01 -19.77 10.19
N ILE A 591 -34.35 -20.65 10.94
CA ILE A 591 -33.54 -21.74 10.39
C ILE A 591 -34.41 -22.98 10.30
N LYS A 592 -34.43 -23.62 9.13
CA LYS A 592 -35.15 -24.87 8.92
C LYS A 592 -34.21 -26.04 9.13
N ALA A 593 -34.68 -27.06 9.83
CA ALA A 593 -33.92 -28.30 9.96
C ALA A 593 -33.82 -28.99 8.58
N PRO A 594 -32.64 -29.49 8.22
CA PRO A 594 -32.48 -30.24 6.97
C PRO A 594 -33.24 -31.57 7.04
N SER A 595 -33.83 -31.96 5.91
CA SER A 595 -34.53 -33.25 5.82
C SER A 595 -33.54 -34.41 5.82
N ILE A 596 -33.98 -35.57 6.32
CA ILE A 596 -33.21 -36.81 6.28
C ILE A 596 -32.82 -37.17 4.84
N ALA A 597 -33.70 -36.93 3.87
CA ALA A 597 -33.43 -37.19 2.46
C ALA A 597 -32.28 -36.34 1.91
N GLU A 598 -32.23 -35.05 2.27
CA GLU A 598 -31.14 -34.14 1.89
C GLU A 598 -29.80 -34.57 2.51
N ILE A 599 -29.81 -34.90 3.81
CA ILE A 599 -28.60 -35.37 4.52
C ILE A 599 -28.10 -36.68 3.89
N LYS A 600 -29.00 -37.64 3.66
CA LYS A 600 -28.68 -38.94 3.06
C LYS A 600 -28.04 -38.78 1.69
N LYS A 601 -28.64 -37.95 0.82
CA LYS A 601 -28.11 -37.67 -0.53
C LYS A 601 -26.69 -37.12 -0.47
N LEU A 602 -26.43 -36.15 0.41
CA LEU A 602 -25.09 -35.57 0.58
C LEU A 602 -24.07 -36.60 1.10
N CYS A 603 -24.49 -37.51 1.99
CA CYS A 603 -23.63 -38.60 2.45
C CYS A 603 -23.29 -39.57 1.31
N GLU A 604 -24.27 -39.96 0.49
CA GLU A 604 -24.07 -40.86 -0.66
C GLU A 604 -23.10 -40.26 -1.69
N GLU A 605 -23.21 -38.96 -1.98
CA GLU A 605 -22.30 -38.25 -2.87
C GLU A 605 -20.86 -38.28 -2.36
N GLU A 606 -20.65 -38.07 -1.07
CA GLU A 606 -19.31 -38.09 -0.45
C GLU A 606 -18.70 -39.50 -0.41
N VAL A 607 -19.51 -40.52 -0.11
CA VAL A 607 -19.06 -41.93 -0.05
C VAL A 607 -18.64 -42.43 -1.43
N LYS A 608 -19.27 -41.95 -2.51
CA LYS A 608 -18.83 -42.23 -3.90
C LYS A 608 -17.43 -41.71 -4.18
N ILE A 609 -17.06 -40.57 -3.61
CA ILE A 609 -15.75 -39.95 -3.76
C ILE A 609 -14.72 -40.65 -2.87
N ASN A 610 -15.10 -41.00 -1.64
CA ASN A 610 -14.23 -41.63 -0.66
C ASN A 610 -14.88 -42.88 -0.04
N GLN A 611 -14.55 -44.05 -0.58
CA GLN A 611 -15.12 -45.34 -0.15
C GLN A 611 -14.82 -45.71 1.31
N SER A 612 -13.79 -45.14 1.95
CA SER A 612 -13.48 -45.41 3.36
C SER A 612 -14.59 -44.96 4.32
N LEU A 613 -15.44 -44.01 3.89
CA LEU A 613 -16.55 -43.48 4.68
C LEU A 613 -17.79 -44.39 4.66
N LYS A 614 -17.77 -45.46 3.87
CA LYS A 614 -18.93 -46.34 3.66
C LYS A 614 -19.42 -46.97 4.96
N ALA A 615 -18.51 -47.41 5.84
CA ALA A 615 -18.90 -48.02 7.12
C ALA A 615 -19.68 -47.04 8.01
N SER A 616 -19.26 -45.76 8.08
CA SER A 616 -19.96 -44.72 8.84
C SER A 616 -21.33 -44.39 8.25
N TYR A 617 -21.43 -44.35 6.91
CA TYR A 617 -22.72 -44.18 6.23
C TYR A 617 -23.69 -45.34 6.54
N GLU A 618 -23.23 -46.58 6.37
CA GLU A 618 -24.07 -47.76 6.56
C GLU A 618 -24.54 -47.88 8.02
N ARG A 619 -23.72 -47.49 8.99
CA ARG A 619 -24.07 -47.46 10.42
C ARG A 619 -25.37 -46.69 10.73
N VAL A 620 -25.65 -45.63 9.99
CA VAL A 620 -26.79 -44.73 10.24
C VAL A 620 -27.95 -45.00 9.30
N PHE A 621 -27.69 -45.23 8.00
CA PHE A 621 -28.73 -45.28 6.97
C PHE A 621 -29.10 -46.67 6.49
N LYS A 622 -28.39 -47.71 6.93
CA LYS A 622 -28.70 -49.10 6.60
C LYS A 622 -29.42 -49.70 7.81
N GLU A 623 -30.73 -49.90 7.69
CA GLU A 623 -31.43 -50.79 8.61
C GLU A 623 -31.06 -52.25 8.27
N ILE A 624 -30.94 -53.09 9.30
CA ILE A 624 -30.84 -54.56 9.24
C ILE A 624 -32.17 -55.12 8.73
#